data_AF-A0A323USS2-F1
#
_entry.id   AF-A0A323USS2-F1
#
_cell.length_a   1.000
_cell.length_b   1.000
_cell.length_c   1.000
_cell.angle_alpha   90.00
_cell.angle_beta   90.00
_cell.angle_gamma   90.00
#
_symmetry.space_group_name_H-M   'P 1'
#
loop_
_entity.id
_entity.type
_entity.pdbx_description
1 polymer ?
#
loop_
_entity_poly.entity_id
_entity_poly.type
_entity_poly.pdbx_seq_one_letter_code
_entity_poly.pdbx_strand_id
1 'polypeptide(L)'
;MSTLLAEHGLVVPNPFKPEAPTARVSVFVTDHLGTPLRLVDHNGKTRWAAQPDDWAAVSEENGVRQPIRFQGQWIDEESGLYYNRYRYYDPGQSHLHVITPSSSARNLSDVAASMRLVFMLPLRDVFNRRR
;
A
#
# COMPACT_ATOMS: atom_id res chain seq x y z
N MET A 1 -23.74 8.47 29.98
CA MET A 1 -22.92 9.69 30.17
C MET A 1 -21.95 9.74 29.00
N SER A 2 -22.02 10.62 28.01
CA SER A 2 -22.53 11.99 27.99
C SER A 2 -23.45 12.26 26.81
N THR A 3 -24.56 12.91 27.14
CA THR A 3 -25.54 13.51 26.23
C THR A 3 -24.96 14.85 25.77
N LEU A 4 -24.78 15.04 24.46
CA LEU A 4 -24.76 16.39 23.89
C LEU A 4 -26.17 16.68 23.39
N LEU A 5 -26.69 17.79 23.90
CA LEU A 5 -28.06 18.27 23.84
C LEU A 5 -28.55 18.43 22.38
N ALA A 6 -29.63 17.73 22.05
CA ALA A 6 -30.46 18.04 20.88
C ALA A 6 -31.90 18.14 21.38
N GLU A 7 -32.24 19.28 21.99
CA GLU A 7 -33.50 19.43 22.74
C GLU A 7 -34.75 19.56 21.86
N HIS A 8 -34.65 19.55 20.54
CA HIS A 8 -35.82 19.79 19.68
C HIS A 8 -35.80 18.90 18.44
N GLY A 9 -36.12 17.60 18.60
CA GLY A 9 -36.79 16.70 17.62
C GLY A 9 -36.36 16.65 16.14
N LEU A 10 -35.36 17.42 15.72
CA LEU A 10 -34.82 17.44 14.38
C LEU A 10 -33.83 16.32 14.28
N VAL A 11 -34.27 15.25 13.60
CA VAL A 11 -33.36 14.27 13.03
C VAL A 11 -32.42 15.04 12.11
N VAL A 12 -31.23 15.37 12.59
CA VAL A 12 -30.15 15.84 11.73
C VAL A 12 -29.85 14.68 10.77
N PRO A 13 -30.13 14.80 9.46
CA PRO A 13 -29.79 13.75 8.53
C PRO A 13 -28.29 13.60 8.61
N ASN A 14 -27.80 12.44 9.03
CA ASN A 14 -26.38 12.14 8.97
C ASN A 14 -26.02 12.08 7.47
N PRO A 15 -25.35 13.09 6.88
CA PRO A 15 -25.01 13.08 5.46
C PRO A 15 -23.94 12.03 5.16
N PHE A 16 -23.34 11.44 6.21
CA PHE A 16 -22.38 10.36 6.19
C PHE A 16 -22.97 9.08 6.78
N LYS A 17 -24.26 8.80 6.56
CA LYS A 17 -24.72 7.42 6.64
C LYS A 17 -24.28 6.76 5.33
N PRO A 18 -23.13 6.04 5.27
CA PRO A 18 -22.81 5.30 4.06
C PRO A 18 -23.98 4.36 3.81
N GLU A 19 -24.63 4.52 2.66
CA GLU A 19 -25.57 3.55 2.15
C GLU A 19 -24.79 2.23 2.14
N ALA A 20 -25.14 1.30 3.04
CA ALA A 20 -24.30 0.14 3.30
C ALA A 20 -24.12 -0.57 1.95
N PRO A 21 -22.91 -0.52 1.34
CA PRO A 21 -22.75 -1.13 0.04
C PRO A 21 -23.03 -2.60 0.25
N THR A 22 -23.94 -3.17 -0.56
CA THR A 22 -24.24 -4.60 -0.56
C THR A 22 -22.92 -5.35 -0.44
N ALA A 23 -22.71 -6.03 0.70
CA ALA A 23 -21.44 -6.66 0.99
C ALA A 23 -21.14 -7.67 -0.12
N ARG A 24 -19.99 -7.53 -0.78
CA ARG A 24 -19.54 -8.45 -1.82
C ARG A 24 -18.43 -9.30 -1.25
N VAL A 25 -18.59 -10.62 -1.38
CA VAL A 25 -17.58 -11.60 -0.95
C VAL A 25 -16.81 -12.06 -2.18
N SER A 26 -15.49 -12.01 -2.06
CA SER A 26 -14.53 -12.53 -3.03
C SER A 26 -13.45 -13.30 -2.30
N VAL A 27 -12.87 -14.30 -2.96
CA VAL A 27 -11.83 -15.17 -2.41
C VAL A 27 -10.55 -15.02 -3.20
N PHE A 28 -9.42 -14.93 -2.50
CA PHE A 28 -8.10 -15.00 -3.12
C PHE A 28 -7.67 -16.44 -3.32
N VAL A 29 -7.18 -16.73 -4.52
CA VAL A 29 -6.42 -17.93 -4.82
C VAL A 29 -4.95 -17.56 -4.78
N THR A 30 -4.20 -18.17 -3.88
CA THR A 30 -2.78 -17.89 -3.67
C THR A 30 -1.90 -19.04 -4.14
N ASP A 31 -0.63 -18.77 -4.37
CA ASP A 31 0.41 -19.80 -4.48
C ASP A 31 0.79 -20.38 -3.09
N HIS A 32 1.84 -21.21 -3.07
CA HIS A 32 2.39 -21.82 -1.86
C HIS A 32 3.13 -20.84 -0.94
N LEU A 33 3.51 -19.65 -1.43
CA LEU A 33 4.12 -18.58 -0.65
C LEU A 33 3.07 -17.60 -0.09
N GLY A 34 1.80 -17.77 -0.48
CA GLY A 34 0.70 -16.88 -0.10
C GLY A 34 0.56 -15.65 -0.99
N THR A 35 1.22 -15.63 -2.15
CA THR A 35 1.09 -14.58 -3.16
C THR A 35 -0.28 -14.69 -3.84
N PRO A 36 -1.11 -13.64 -3.87
CA PRO A 36 -2.40 -13.69 -4.54
C PRO A 36 -2.20 -13.76 -6.05
N LEU A 37 -2.76 -14.77 -6.71
CA LEU A 37 -2.69 -14.92 -8.17
C LEU A 37 -4.04 -14.66 -8.84
N ARG A 38 -5.15 -14.88 -8.12
CA ARG A 38 -6.50 -14.58 -8.62
C ARG A 38 -7.42 -14.11 -7.50
N LEU A 39 -8.37 -13.26 -7.86
CA LEU A 39 -9.52 -12.86 -7.03
C LEU A 39 -10.79 -13.35 -7.73
N VAL A 40 -11.54 -14.21 -7.06
CA VAL A 40 -12.74 -14.86 -7.61
C VAL A 40 -13.96 -14.44 -6.80
N ASP A 41 -15.05 -14.10 -7.48
CA ASP A 41 -16.31 -13.77 -6.80
C ASP A 41 -17.11 -15.04 -6.39
N HIS A 42 -18.19 -14.84 -5.65
CA HIS A 42 -19.09 -15.93 -5.22
C HIS A 42 -19.71 -16.76 -6.36
N ASN A 43 -19.70 -16.26 -7.60
CA ASN A 43 -20.21 -16.98 -8.78
C ASN A 43 -19.09 -17.72 -9.53
N GLY A 44 -17.86 -17.72 -9.01
CA GLY A 44 -16.71 -18.33 -9.67
C GLY A 44 -16.10 -17.48 -10.78
N LYS A 45 -16.53 -16.22 -10.94
CA LYS A 45 -15.98 -15.32 -11.96
C LYS A 45 -14.70 -14.65 -11.45
N THR A 46 -13.65 -14.70 -12.26
CA THR A 46 -12.41 -13.99 -12.00
C THR A 46 -12.61 -12.48 -12.11
N ARG A 47 -12.33 -11.78 -11.02
CA ARG A 47 -12.38 -10.32 -10.88
C ARG A 47 -11.02 -9.67 -11.09
N TRP A 48 -9.95 -10.37 -10.71
CA TRP A 48 -8.57 -9.97 -10.92
C TRP A 48 -7.70 -11.22 -11.07
N ALA A 49 -6.65 -11.15 -11.87
CA ALA A 49 -5.63 -12.18 -12.02
C ALA A 49 -4.28 -11.57 -12.37
N ALA A 50 -3.21 -12.27 -12.02
CA ALA A 50 -1.84 -11.89 -12.36
C ALA A 50 -0.96 -13.15 -12.49
N GLN A 51 0.21 -12.99 -13.09
CA GLN A 51 1.26 -14.02 -13.12
C GLN A 51 2.18 -13.85 -11.91
N PRO A 52 2.75 -14.94 -11.37
CA PRO A 52 3.76 -14.85 -10.31
C PRO A 52 5.02 -14.15 -10.82
N ASP A 53 5.62 -13.33 -9.96
CA ASP A 53 6.93 -12.71 -10.18
C ASP A 53 7.79 -12.86 -8.93
N ASP A 54 9.06 -13.23 -9.10
CA ASP A 54 9.96 -13.55 -7.98
C ASP A 54 10.28 -12.33 -7.09
N TRP A 55 10.20 -11.12 -7.63
CA TRP A 55 10.61 -9.88 -6.93
C TRP A 55 9.44 -8.93 -6.71
N ALA A 56 8.62 -8.73 -7.75
CA ALA A 56 7.43 -7.89 -7.71
C ALA A 56 6.21 -8.61 -7.11
N ALA A 57 6.35 -9.88 -6.71
CA ALA A 57 5.28 -10.80 -6.31
C ALA A 57 4.35 -11.18 -7.47
N VAL A 58 3.89 -10.20 -8.25
CA VAL A 58 3.00 -10.40 -9.38
C VAL A 58 3.36 -9.50 -10.57
N SER A 59 3.08 -9.99 -11.78
CA SER A 59 3.20 -9.28 -13.05
C SER A 59 1.97 -9.54 -13.93
N GLU A 60 1.84 -8.83 -15.06
CA GLU A 60 0.74 -9.02 -16.02
C GLU A 60 -0.67 -8.96 -15.39
N GLU A 61 -0.87 -7.98 -14.50
CA GLU A 61 -2.13 -7.80 -13.77
C GLU A 61 -3.30 -7.46 -14.70
N ASN A 62 -4.44 -8.12 -14.49
CA ASN A 62 -5.67 -7.91 -15.25
C ASN A 62 -6.89 -7.88 -14.33
N GLY A 63 -7.80 -6.93 -14.54
CA GLY A 63 -9.07 -6.84 -13.81
C GLY A 63 -9.09 -5.69 -12.81
N VAL A 64 -9.75 -5.89 -11.67
CA VAL A 64 -9.91 -4.84 -10.66
C VAL A 64 -8.62 -4.55 -9.91
N ARG A 65 -8.47 -3.31 -9.43
CA ARG A 65 -7.32 -2.90 -8.61
C ARG A 65 -7.12 -3.84 -7.41
N GLN A 66 -5.92 -4.40 -7.30
CA GLN A 66 -5.53 -5.29 -6.23
C GLN A 66 -4.17 -4.88 -5.65
N PRO A 67 -4.12 -4.28 -4.43
CA PRO A 67 -2.87 -3.79 -3.88
C PRO A 67 -2.01 -4.84 -3.16
N ILE A 68 -2.54 -6.02 -2.82
CA ILE A 68 -1.81 -7.05 -2.05
C ILE A 68 -0.70 -7.67 -2.91
N ARG A 69 0.47 -7.92 -2.29
CA ARG A 69 1.66 -8.53 -2.89
C ARG A 69 2.02 -9.80 -2.13
N PHE A 70 3.27 -9.98 -1.70
CA PHE A 70 3.62 -11.04 -0.75
C PHE A 70 2.87 -10.91 0.58
N GLN A 71 2.92 -11.94 1.43
CA GLN A 71 2.24 -11.92 2.73
C GLN A 71 2.62 -10.68 3.56
N GLY A 72 1.60 -9.91 3.96
CA GLY A 72 1.76 -8.67 4.74
C GLY A 72 2.29 -7.47 3.94
N GLN A 73 2.39 -7.59 2.60
CA GLN A 73 2.82 -6.52 1.71
C GLN A 73 1.68 -5.96 0.89
N TRP A 74 1.74 -4.65 0.66
CA TRP A 74 0.82 -3.89 -0.17
C TRP A 74 1.60 -2.86 -1.00
N ILE A 75 1.20 -2.68 -2.25
CA ILE A 75 1.73 -1.60 -3.09
C ILE A 75 1.16 -0.25 -2.63
N ASP A 76 2.05 0.70 -2.43
CA ASP A 76 1.72 2.11 -2.34
C ASP A 76 1.84 2.71 -3.74
N GLU A 77 0.70 3.01 -4.37
CA GLU A 77 0.66 3.52 -5.74
C GLU A 77 1.23 4.93 -5.88
N GLU A 78 1.26 5.72 -4.81
CA GLU A 78 1.84 7.07 -4.88
C GLU A 78 3.35 7.01 -5.06
N SER A 79 4.01 6.08 -4.38
CA SER A 79 5.46 5.91 -4.43
C SER A 79 5.94 4.81 -5.38
N GLY A 80 5.08 3.86 -5.73
CA GLY A 80 5.44 2.63 -6.44
C GLY A 80 6.14 1.59 -5.56
N LEU A 81 6.29 1.85 -4.25
CA LEU A 81 7.00 0.97 -3.31
C LEU A 81 6.05 -0.02 -2.65
N TYR A 82 6.60 -1.14 -2.19
CA TYR A 82 5.85 -2.12 -1.40
C TYR A 82 6.08 -1.86 0.07
N TYR A 83 5.00 -1.60 0.79
CA TYR A 83 5.04 -1.38 2.23
C TYR A 83 4.83 -2.71 2.96
N ASN A 84 5.65 -2.97 3.97
CA ASN A 84 5.44 -4.04 4.96
C ASN A 84 5.82 -3.47 6.32
N ARG A 85 4.88 -3.37 7.25
CA ARG A 85 5.07 -2.91 8.65
C ARG A 85 6.42 -2.22 8.94
N TYR A 86 6.44 -0.90 8.78
CA TYR A 86 7.60 0.00 8.97
C TYR A 86 8.77 -0.15 7.98
N ARG A 87 8.59 -0.87 6.87
CA ARG A 87 9.61 -1.05 5.82
C ARG A 87 9.00 -0.80 4.45
N TYR A 88 9.77 -0.16 3.58
CA TYR A 88 9.43 0.05 2.19
C TYR A 88 10.45 -0.67 1.31
N TYR A 89 9.96 -1.33 0.26
CA TYR A 89 10.74 -2.11 -0.70
C TYR A 89 10.51 -1.59 -2.11
N ASP A 90 11.57 -1.51 -2.91
CA ASP A 90 11.48 -1.18 -4.34
C ASP A 90 11.42 -2.48 -5.16
N PRO A 91 10.31 -2.78 -5.87
CA PRO A 91 10.21 -3.98 -6.70
C PRO A 91 11.07 -3.94 -7.97
N GLY A 92 11.51 -2.76 -8.41
CA GLY A 92 12.33 -2.58 -9.62
C GLY A 92 13.83 -2.79 -9.40
N GLN A 93 14.27 -2.87 -8.14
CA GLN A 93 15.67 -3.10 -7.79
C GLN A 93 15.84 -4.55 -7.33
N SER A 94 16.67 -5.32 -8.04
CA SER A 94 16.99 -6.73 -7.75
C SER A 94 17.64 -6.99 -6.39
N HIS A 95 17.86 -5.94 -5.59
CA HIS A 95 18.36 -6.00 -4.24
C HIS A 95 17.35 -5.32 -3.32
N LEU A 96 16.91 -6.05 -2.31
CA LEU A 96 15.99 -5.64 -1.26
C LEU A 96 16.49 -4.36 -0.56
N HIS A 97 16.22 -3.19 -1.11
CA HIS A 97 16.49 -1.92 -0.46
C HIS A 97 15.39 -1.67 0.57
N VAL A 98 15.67 -1.99 1.83
CA VAL A 98 14.84 -1.54 2.95
C VAL A 98 15.09 -0.04 3.10
N ILE A 99 14.18 0.77 2.58
CA ILE A 99 14.21 2.21 2.84
C ILE A 99 13.67 2.39 4.26
N THR A 100 14.58 2.47 5.24
CA THR A 100 14.22 2.91 6.59
C THR A 100 13.97 4.41 6.57
N PRO A 101 12.80 4.89 7.05
CA PRO A 101 12.64 6.30 7.35
C PRO A 101 13.71 6.71 8.37
N SER A 102 14.44 7.78 8.09
CA SER A 102 15.32 8.35 9.12
C SER A 102 14.47 8.73 10.34
N SER A 103 15.04 8.69 11.54
CA SER A 103 14.32 8.95 12.81
C SER A 103 13.66 10.33 12.91
N SER A 104 13.80 11.21 11.91
CA SER A 104 13.11 12.49 11.79
C SER A 104 11.75 12.43 11.08
N ALA A 105 11.40 11.32 10.41
CA ALA A 105 10.15 11.21 9.66
C ALA A 105 8.98 10.99 10.64
N ARG A 106 8.15 12.02 10.82
CA ARG A 106 7.03 11.99 11.76
C ARG A 106 5.70 11.62 11.07
N ASN A 107 5.58 11.85 9.76
CA ASN A 107 4.40 11.54 8.96
C ASN A 107 4.73 10.92 7.58
N LEU A 108 3.73 10.36 6.89
CA LEU A 108 3.84 9.75 5.54
C LEU A 108 4.44 10.70 4.50
N SER A 109 4.11 12.00 4.57
CA SER A 109 4.69 13.05 3.74
C SER A 109 6.20 13.24 3.98
N ASP A 110 6.67 13.02 5.21
CA ASP A 110 8.08 13.20 5.58
C ASP A 110 8.94 12.05 5.06
N VAL A 111 8.36 10.83 4.98
CA VAL A 111 9.00 9.67 4.35
C VAL A 111 9.17 9.92 2.85
N ALA A 112 8.11 10.38 2.19
CA ALA A 112 8.15 10.75 0.76
C ALA A 112 9.11 11.92 0.47
N ALA A 113 9.17 12.93 1.35
CA ALA A 113 10.11 14.05 1.24
C ALA A 113 11.57 13.61 1.47
N SER A 114 11.82 12.72 2.43
CA SER A 114 13.15 12.13 2.65
C SER A 114 13.59 11.25 1.48
N MET A 115 12.65 10.61 0.76
CA MET A 115 12.89 9.87 -0.49
C MET A 115 13.34 10.76 -1.66
N ARG A 116 12.96 12.04 -1.68
CA ARG A 116 13.36 12.99 -2.75
C ARG A 116 14.81 13.48 -2.62
N LEU A 117 15.41 13.37 -1.43
CA LEU A 117 16.78 13.83 -1.17
C LEU A 117 17.83 12.77 -1.52
N VAL A 118 17.48 11.48 -1.53
CA VAL A 118 18.44 10.38 -1.78
C VAL A 118 18.74 10.20 -3.28
N PHE A 119 17.90 10.71 -4.17
CA PHE A 119 18.07 10.58 -5.63
C PHE A 119 18.66 11.81 -6.32
N MET A 120 19.05 12.87 -5.59
CA MET A 120 19.58 14.10 -6.18
C MET A 120 20.83 14.63 -5.47
N LEU A 121 21.87 13.80 -5.38
CA LEU A 121 23.24 14.30 -5.30
C LEU A 121 24.07 13.56 -6.35
N PRO A 122 24.57 14.23 -7.40
CA PRO A 122 25.52 13.60 -8.31
C PRO A 122 26.79 13.25 -7.52
N LEU A 123 27.20 11.98 -7.65
CA LEU A 123 28.47 11.45 -7.19
C LEU A 123 29.64 12.25 -7.80
N ARG A 124 30.09 13.28 -7.08
CA ARG A 124 31.44 13.86 -7.06
C ARG A 124 31.50 14.79 -5.84
N ASP A 125 32.52 14.61 -5.00
CA ASP A 125 32.90 15.46 -3.85
C ASP A 125 32.22 15.28 -2.47
N VAL A 126 32.28 14.07 -1.89
CA VAL A 126 32.15 13.89 -0.42
C VAL A 126 33.36 13.17 0.19
N PHE A 127 34.55 13.30 -0.42
CA PHE A 127 35.82 12.88 0.20
C PHE A 127 36.88 13.98 0.09
N ASN A 128 36.57 15.16 0.62
CA ASN A 128 37.63 16.10 1.02
C ASN A 128 37.15 17.07 2.11
N ARG A 129 37.27 16.65 3.37
CA ARG A 129 37.62 17.51 4.52
C ARG A 129 37.96 16.63 5.74
N ARG A 130 39.27 16.40 5.89
CA ARG A 130 40.05 16.35 7.15
C ARG A 130 39.39 15.68 8.38
N ARG A 131 39.93 14.53 8.77
CA ARG A 131 40.96 14.47 9.81
C ARG A 131 42.08 13.55 9.37
#